data_AF-A0A6P0JUM8-F1
#
_entry.id   AF-A0A6P0JUM8-F1
#
_cell.length_a   1.000
_cell.length_b   1.000
_cell.length_c   1.000
_cell.angle_alpha   90.00
_cell.angle_beta   90.00
_cell.angle_gamma   90.00
#
_symmetry.space_group_name_H-M   'P 1'
#
loop_
_entity.id
_entity.type
_entity.pdbx_description
1 polymer ?
#
loop_
_entity_poly.entity_id
_entity_poly.type
_entity_poly.pdbx_seq_one_letter_code
_entity_poly.pdbx_strand_id
1 'polypeptide(L)'
;MSSPQIDNLERVAEVLAAIPERFIFTGGATIALYVDEILQDELRPTLDVDCVVEIFSRAKYYALEDQLRAVGLEDCTEQDAPLCRWRYQD
;
A
#
# COMPACT_ATOMS: atom_id res chain seq x y z
N MET A 1 0.95 -22.10 -4.85
CA MET A 1 1.62 -20.87 -5.35
C MET A 1 1.08 -19.76 -4.49
N SER A 2 1.90 -18.81 -4.01
CA SER A 2 1.36 -17.73 -3.18
C SER A 2 0.42 -16.86 -4.01
N SER A 3 -0.63 -16.35 -3.38
CA SER A 3 -1.59 -15.44 -4.03
C SER A 3 -0.83 -14.17 -4.47
N PRO A 4 -1.02 -13.70 -5.72
CA PRO A 4 -0.39 -12.45 -6.19
C PRO A 4 -0.74 -11.25 -5.31
N GLN A 5 -1.89 -11.28 -4.64
CA GLN A 5 -2.32 -10.23 -3.72
C GLN A 5 -1.51 -10.27 -2.42
N ILE A 6 -1.23 -11.47 -1.89
CA ILE A 6 -0.37 -11.65 -0.72
C ILE A 6 1.06 -11.20 -1.06
N ASP A 7 1.59 -11.59 -2.20
CA ASP A 7 2.93 -11.18 -2.65
C ASP A 7 3.07 -9.65 -2.73
N ASN A 8 2.02 -8.96 -3.23
CA ASN A 8 1.99 -7.51 -3.29
C ASN A 8 1.90 -6.87 -1.89
N LEU A 9 1.08 -7.43 -0.99
CA LEU A 9 0.99 -6.96 0.40
C LEU A 9 2.33 -7.11 1.12
N GLU A 10 3.01 -8.24 0.98
CA GLU A 10 4.32 -8.48 1.58
C GLU A 10 5.35 -7.47 1.07
N ARG A 11 5.41 -7.25 -0.26
CA ARG A 11 6.33 -6.27 -0.86
C ARG A 11 6.08 -4.85 -0.33
N VAL A 12 4.82 -4.42 -0.24
CA VAL A 12 4.51 -3.09 0.30
C VAL A 12 4.79 -3.02 1.79
N ALA A 13 4.55 -4.08 2.55
CA ALA A 13 4.88 -4.14 3.97
C ALA A 13 6.40 -4.01 4.21
N GLU A 14 7.23 -4.64 3.39
CA GLU A 14 8.69 -4.50 3.45
C GLU A 14 9.15 -3.06 3.19
N VAL A 15 8.58 -2.39 2.19
CA VAL A 15 8.88 -0.98 1.88
C VAL A 15 8.49 -0.06 3.05
N LEU A 16 7.27 -0.22 3.56
CA LEU A 16 6.73 0.63 4.62
C LEU A 16 7.35 0.33 6.00
N ALA A 17 7.96 -0.84 6.21
CA ALA A 17 8.56 -1.23 7.50
C ALA A 17 9.69 -0.31 7.96
N ALA A 18 10.35 0.42 7.04
CA ALA A 18 11.38 1.40 7.38
C ALA A 18 10.82 2.72 7.94
N ILE A 19 9.51 2.96 7.80
CA ILE A 19 8.83 4.17 8.25
C ILE A 19 8.30 3.94 9.66
N PRO A 20 8.61 4.80 10.65
CA PRO A 20 8.22 4.61 12.04
C PRO A 20 6.76 4.98 12.31
N GLU A 21 5.86 4.61 11.40
CA GLU A 21 4.42 4.85 11.48
C GLU A 21 3.65 3.54 11.42
N ARG A 22 2.46 3.52 12.04
CA ARG A 22 1.59 2.34 11.99
C ARG A 22 0.68 2.42 10.77
N PHE A 23 0.98 1.60 9.78
CA PHE A 23 0.12 1.39 8.62
C PHE A 23 -0.87 0.25 8.87
N ILE A 24 -2.10 0.43 8.39
CA ILE A 24 -3.15 -0.59 8.40
C ILE A 24 -3.53 -0.86 6.95
N PHE A 25 -3.25 -2.06 6.46
CA PHE A 25 -3.65 -2.48 5.13
C PHE A 25 -5.16 -2.65 5.03
N THR A 26 -5.72 -2.20 3.91
CA THR A 26 -7.17 -2.24 3.63
C THR A 26 -7.40 -2.49 2.13
N GLY A 27 -8.63 -2.38 1.68
CA GLY A 27 -8.98 -2.51 0.27
C GLY A 27 -8.94 -3.95 -0.24
N GLY A 28 -9.08 -4.11 -1.56
CA GLY A 28 -9.29 -5.40 -2.19
C GLY A 28 -8.12 -6.37 -2.05
N ALA A 29 -6.87 -5.86 -2.00
CA ALA A 29 -5.68 -6.69 -1.80
C ALA A 29 -5.75 -7.52 -0.51
N THR A 30 -6.40 -6.99 0.54
CA THR A 30 -6.50 -7.69 1.83
C THR A 30 -7.50 -8.84 1.84
N ILE A 31 -8.40 -8.95 0.85
CA ILE A 31 -9.42 -10.00 0.82
C ILE A 31 -8.78 -11.40 0.80
N ALA A 32 -7.62 -11.56 0.16
CA ALA A 32 -6.86 -12.80 0.14
C ALA A 32 -6.44 -13.30 1.54
N LEU A 33 -6.40 -12.43 2.55
CA LEU A 33 -6.09 -12.79 3.94
C LEU A 33 -7.31 -13.35 4.70
N TYR A 34 -8.52 -13.17 4.17
CA TYR A 34 -9.78 -13.53 4.85
C TYR A 34 -10.51 -14.72 4.23
N VAL A 35 -10.01 -15.25 3.11
CA VAL A 35 -10.61 -16.39 2.40
C VAL A 35 -9.72 -17.61 2.50
N ASP A 36 -10.34 -18.79 2.38
CA ASP A 36 -9.61 -20.05 2.31
C ASP A 36 -8.73 -20.10 1.05
N GLU A 37 -7.58 -20.78 1.15
CA GLU A 37 -6.60 -20.89 0.06
C GLU A 37 -7.23 -21.41 -1.25
N ILE A 38 -8.21 -22.32 -1.15
CA ILE A 38 -8.92 -22.89 -2.31
C ILE A 38 -9.77 -21.88 -3.08
N LEU A 39 -10.10 -20.73 -2.47
CA LEU A 39 -10.91 -19.67 -3.09
C LEU A 39 -10.04 -18.53 -3.65
N GLN A 40 -8.72 -18.57 -3.46
CA GLN A 40 -7.85 -17.46 -3.84
C GLN A 40 -7.82 -17.22 -5.36
N ASP A 41 -7.92 -18.28 -6.16
CA ASP A 41 -7.97 -18.18 -7.64
C ASP A 41 -9.27 -17.53 -8.15
N GLU A 42 -10.32 -17.47 -7.32
CA GLU A 42 -11.61 -16.84 -7.66
C GLU A 42 -11.64 -15.33 -7.33
N LEU A 43 -10.63 -14.82 -6.63
CA LEU A 43 -10.56 -13.42 -6.27
C LEU A 43 -10.30 -12.55 -7.49
N ARG A 44 -11.10 -11.49 -7.65
CA ARG A 44 -10.78 -10.45 -8.63
C ARG A 44 -9.46 -9.78 -8.26
N PRO A 45 -8.43 -9.80 -9.12
CA PRO A 45 -7.15 -9.18 -8.80
C PRO A 45 -7.28 -7.66 -8.68
N THR A 46 -6.41 -7.09 -7.84
CA THR A 46 -6.19 -5.65 -7.69
C THR A 46 -4.77 -5.33 -8.13
N LEU A 47 -4.55 -4.11 -8.62
CA LEU A 47 -3.24 -3.68 -9.11
C LEU A 47 -2.48 -2.87 -8.05
N ASP A 48 -3.17 -2.44 -6.99
CA ASP A 48 -2.70 -1.56 -5.95
C ASP A 48 -2.91 -2.15 -4.56
N VAL A 49 -2.23 -1.56 -3.57
CA VAL A 49 -2.38 -1.86 -2.16
C VAL A 49 -2.83 -0.58 -1.46
N ASP A 50 -3.98 -0.66 -0.79
CA ASP A 50 -4.48 0.44 0.02
C ASP A 50 -4.01 0.29 1.47
N CYS A 51 -3.60 1.40 2.08
CA CYS A 51 -3.34 1.45 3.51
C CYS A 51 -3.81 2.78 4.12
N VAL A 52 -4.03 2.77 5.43
CA VAL A 52 -4.32 3.97 6.21
C VAL A 52 -3.27 4.15 7.31
N VAL A 53 -2.97 5.40 7.62
CA VAL A 53 -2.03 5.82 8.66
C VAL A 53 -2.60 7.03 9.39
N GLU A 54 -2.41 7.09 10.71
CA GLU A 54 -2.98 8.15 11.54
C GLU A 54 -2.04 9.36 11.62
N ILE A 55 -2.47 10.50 11.05
CA ILE A 55 -1.69 11.74 11.02
C ILE A 55 -2.50 12.90 11.61
N PHE A 56 -1.93 13.54 12.64
CA PHE A 56 -2.64 14.55 13.45
C PHE A 56 -2.34 16.01 13.05
N SER A 57 -1.40 16.26 12.14
CA SER A 57 -1.07 17.63 11.73
C SER A 57 -0.51 17.66 10.31
N ARG A 58 -0.63 18.84 9.67
CA ARG A 58 -0.06 19.07 8.35
C ARG A 58 1.47 18.95 8.32
N ALA A 59 2.14 19.31 9.42
CA ALA A 59 3.59 19.12 9.52
C ALA A 59 3.99 17.64 9.53
N LYS A 60 3.23 16.78 10.25
CA LYS A 60 3.43 15.34 10.23
C LYS A 60 3.09 14.73 8.87
N TYR A 61 2.07 15.25 8.19
CA TYR A 61 1.73 14.83 6.83
C TYR A 61 2.91 15.03 5.87
N TYR A 62 3.52 16.22 5.83
CA TYR A 62 4.69 16.46 4.99
C TYR A 62 5.91 15.63 5.39
N ALA A 63 6.12 15.41 6.70
CA ALA A 63 7.19 14.52 7.17
C ALA A 63 6.98 13.06 6.71
N LEU A 64 5.73 12.58 6.68
CA LEU A 64 5.39 11.27 6.14
C LEU A 64 5.67 11.22 4.62
N GLU A 65 5.30 12.24 3.85
CA GLU A 65 5.61 12.30 2.42
C GLU A 65 7.13 12.20 2.17
N ASP A 66 7.94 12.91 2.95
CA ASP A 66 9.40 12.84 2.86
C ASP A 66 9.94 11.43 3.20
N GLN A 67 9.34 10.75 4.18
CA GLN A 67 9.69 9.37 4.53
C GLN A 67 9.29 8.37 3.42
N LEU A 68 8.12 8.54 2.81
CA LEU A 68 7.66 7.71 1.68
C LEU A 68 8.62 7.86 0.49
N ARG A 69 9.03 9.09 0.16
CA ARG A 69 10.07 9.34 -0.86
C ARG A 69 11.41 8.70 -0.50
N ALA A 70 11.81 8.75 0.77
CA ALA A 70 13.07 8.17 1.24
C ALA A 70 13.13 6.63 1.11
N VAL A 71 11.99 5.95 1.12
CA VAL A 71 11.89 4.49 0.87
C VAL A 71 11.66 4.15 -0.62
N GLY A 72 11.76 5.15 -1.51
CA GLY A 72 11.69 4.95 -2.95
C GLY A 72 10.29 5.00 -3.55
N LEU A 73 9.29 5.52 -2.82
CA LEU A 73 7.97 5.80 -3.38
C LEU A 73 7.96 7.16 -4.08
N GLU A 74 7.19 7.26 -5.17
CA GLU A 74 7.06 8.49 -5.95
C GLU A 74 5.62 9.02 -5.90
N ASP A 75 5.48 10.34 -5.79
CA ASP A 75 4.18 11.00 -5.87
C ASP A 75 3.53 10.74 -7.24
N CYS A 76 2.25 10.38 -7.27
CA CYS A 76 1.51 10.28 -8.53
C CYS A 76 1.06 11.67 -8.99
N THR A 77 1.68 12.18 -10.05
CA THR A 77 1.34 13.49 -10.65
C THR A 77 0.39 13.40 -11.83
N GLU A 78 -0.23 12.23 -12.05
CA GLU A 78 -1.19 12.04 -13.13
C GLU A 78 -2.43 12.92 -12.93
N GLN A 79 -2.99 13.39 -14.04
CA GLN A 79 -4.22 14.16 -14.00
C GLN A 79 -5.35 13.31 -13.39
N ASP A 80 -6.08 13.88 -12.43
CA ASP A 80 -7.17 13.23 -11.69
C ASP A 80 -6.76 12.04 -10.80
N ALA A 81 -5.46 11.81 -10.59
CA ALA A 81 -5.01 10.83 -9.62
C ALA A 81 -5.42 11.24 -8.18
N PRO A 82 -5.82 10.28 -7.34
CA PRO A 82 -6.01 10.55 -5.92
C PRO A 82 -4.74 11.11 -5.29
N LEU A 83 -4.88 12.15 -4.45
CA LEU A 83 -3.73 12.80 -3.80
C LEU A 83 -2.85 11.84 -2.99
N CYS A 84 -3.43 10.76 -2.48
CA CYS A 84 -2.72 9.76 -1.68
C CYS A 84 -2.07 8.64 -2.52
N ARG A 85 -2.08 8.73 -3.85
CA ARG A 85 -1.51 7.71 -4.71
C ARG A 85 0.01 7.84 -4.78
N TRP A 86 0.68 6.74 -4.42
CA TRP A 86 2.12 6.56 -4.53
C TRP A 86 2.43 5.48 -5.56
N ARG A 87 3.51 5.69 -6.31
CA ARG A 87 4.04 4.70 -7.25
C ARG A 87 5.25 4.01 -6.65
N TYR A 88 5.39 2.72 -6.95
CA TYR A 88 6.49 1.90 -6.49
C TYR A 88 6.96 1.02 -7.63
N GLN A 89 8.18 1.28 -8.14
CA GLN A 89 8.86 0.53 -9.22
C GLN A 89 7.98 0.25 -10.45
N ASP A 90 8.23 0.94 -11.57
CA ASP A 90 7.47 0.84 -12.83
C ASP A 90 6.92 -0.56 -13.20
#